data_AF-A0A3D5QD89-F1
#
_entry.id   AF-A0A3D5QD89-F1
#
_cell.length_a   1.000
_cell.length_b   1.000
_cell.length_c   1.000
_cell.angle_alpha   90.00
_cell.angle_beta   90.00
_cell.angle_gamma   90.00
#
_symmetry.space_group_name_H-M   'P 1'
#
loop_
_entity.id
_entity.type
_entity.pdbx_description
1 polymer ?
#
loop_
_entity_poly.entity_id
_entity_poly.type
_entity_poly.pdbx_seq_one_letter_code
_entity_poly.pdbx_strand_id
1 'polypeptide(L)'
;KMPLISCASSDRIIEPINPFVFKVAPSDTLAVRKIYSYLKGKGQKRVAIITAQNGYGDSGRTALLNEAKKMGINIVADEKFRDNDRDMTSQLT
;
A
#
# COMPACT_ATOMS: atom_id res chain seq x y z
N LYS A 1 -28.64 -14.73 1.74
CA LYS A 1 -27.42 -13.92 1.98
C LYS A 1 -27.38 -12.82 0.93
N MET A 2 -27.09 -11.57 1.32
CA MET A 2 -26.98 -10.45 0.36
C MET A 2 -25.51 -10.25 -0.03
N PRO A 3 -25.19 -10.05 -1.32
CA PRO A 3 -23.83 -9.73 -1.74
C PRO A 3 -23.43 -8.33 -1.27
N LEU A 4 -22.18 -8.19 -0.84
CA LEU A 4 -21.53 -6.91 -0.55
C LEU A 4 -20.59 -6.56 -1.70
N ILE A 5 -20.81 -5.41 -2.32
CA ILE A 5 -19.91 -4.83 -3.32
C ILE A 5 -19.24 -3.62 -2.69
N SER A 6 -17.94 -3.72 -2.41
CA SER A 6 -17.15 -2.65 -1.81
C SER A 6 -16.47 -1.76 -2.86
N CYS A 7 -16.45 -0.46 -2.59
CA CYS A 7 -15.73 0.53 -3.39
C CYS A 7 -14.32 0.84 -2.83
N ALA A 8 -13.87 0.14 -1.78
CA ALA A 8 -12.55 0.35 -1.17
C ALA A 8 -11.48 -0.60 -1.74
N SER A 9 -10.21 -0.19 -1.68
CA SER A 9 -9.07 -0.84 -2.34
C SER A 9 -8.36 -1.92 -1.52
N SER A 10 -8.58 -1.96 -0.21
CA SER A 10 -7.82 -2.83 0.70
C SER A 10 -7.92 -4.30 0.30
N ASP A 11 -6.80 -5.02 0.35
CA ASP A 11 -6.76 -6.46 0.07
C ASP A 11 -7.53 -7.26 1.15
N ARG A 12 -7.58 -6.73 2.37
CA ARG A 12 -8.31 -7.30 3.52
C ARG A 12 -9.83 -7.38 3.32
N ILE A 13 -10.38 -6.72 2.30
CA ILE A 13 -11.81 -6.80 1.96
C ILE A 13 -12.15 -8.17 1.37
N ILE A 14 -11.23 -8.73 0.57
CA ILE A 14 -11.45 -9.98 -0.16
C ILE A 14 -10.60 -11.13 0.37
N GLU A 15 -9.69 -10.86 1.30
CA GLU A 15 -8.81 -11.86 1.92
C GLU A 15 -9.07 -11.97 3.44
N PRO A 16 -9.39 -13.17 3.96
CA PRO A 16 -9.59 -14.43 3.23
C PRO A 16 -10.88 -14.43 2.39
N ILE A 17 -10.95 -15.31 1.38
CA ILE A 17 -12.04 -15.36 0.40
C ILE A 17 -13.40 -15.58 1.08
N ASN A 18 -14.35 -14.69 0.78
CA ASN A 18 -15.76 -14.84 1.11
C ASN A 18 -16.61 -14.81 -0.18
N PRO A 19 -17.41 -15.84 -0.48
CA PRO A 19 -18.20 -15.92 -1.72
C PRO A 19 -19.23 -14.79 -1.92
N PHE A 20 -19.53 -14.01 -0.88
CA PHE A 20 -20.52 -12.93 -0.93
C PHE A 20 -19.89 -11.53 -0.83
N VAL A 21 -18.57 -11.41 -0.77
CA VAL A 21 -17.86 -10.13 -0.66
C VAL A 21 -17.01 -9.90 -1.90
N PHE A 22 -17.27 -8.80 -2.57
CA PHE A 22 -16.57 -8.38 -3.78
C PHE A 22 -16.04 -6.96 -3.59
N LYS A 23 -15.00 -6.59 -4.35
CA LYS A 23 -14.59 -5.19 -4.49
C LYS A 23 -14.44 -4.80 -5.95
N VAL A 24 -14.70 -3.54 -6.24
CA VAL A 24 -14.54 -2.94 -7.57
C VAL A 24 -13.20 -2.22 -7.69
N ALA A 25 -12.73 -1.62 -6.60
CA ALA A 25 -11.48 -0.87 -6.63
C ALA A 25 -10.26 -1.80 -6.77
N PRO A 26 -9.24 -1.41 -7.56
CA PRO A 26 -7.99 -2.14 -7.64
C PRO A 26 -7.36 -2.35 -6.27
N SER A 27 -6.72 -3.50 -6.08
CA SER A 27 -5.94 -3.83 -4.89
C SER A 27 -4.77 -2.88 -4.65
N ASP A 28 -4.51 -2.57 -3.38
CA ASP A 28 -3.30 -1.85 -2.95
C ASP A 28 -2.04 -2.56 -3.49
N THR A 29 -2.01 -3.89 -3.42
CA THR A 29 -0.95 -4.72 -4.02
C THR A 29 -0.75 -4.47 -5.51
N LEU A 30 -1.83 -4.30 -6.29
CA LEU A 30 -1.73 -4.05 -7.74
C LEU A 30 -1.17 -2.65 -8.01
N ALA A 31 -1.61 -1.65 -7.27
CA ALA A 31 -1.10 -0.28 -7.37
C ALA A 31 0.40 -0.24 -7.04
N VAL A 32 0.82 -0.87 -5.94
CA VAL A 32 2.22 -0.96 -5.53
C VAL A 32 3.08 -1.66 -6.58
N ARG A 33 2.61 -2.79 -7.13
CA ARG A 33 3.32 -3.49 -8.23
C ARG A 33 3.55 -2.57 -9.41
N LYS A 34 2.56 -1.78 -9.81
CA LYS A 34 2.69 -0.84 -10.92
C LYS A 34 3.76 0.23 -10.62
N ILE A 35 3.77 0.78 -9.41
CA ILE A 35 4.77 1.75 -8.95
C ILE A 35 6.18 1.14 -9.01
N TYR A 36 6.38 -0.02 -8.40
CA TYR A 36 7.70 -0.66 -8.37
C TYR A 36 8.17 -1.15 -9.74
N SER A 37 7.27 -1.64 -10.59
CA SER A 37 7.60 -1.95 -11.99
C SER A 37 8.10 -0.71 -12.74
N TYR A 38 7.46 0.44 -12.53
CA TYR A 38 7.88 1.70 -13.13
C TYR A 38 9.26 2.14 -12.63
N LEU A 39 9.48 2.14 -11.31
CA LEU A 39 10.77 2.49 -10.72
C LEU A 39 11.89 1.57 -11.20
N LYS A 40 11.64 0.25 -11.22
CA LYS A 40 12.60 -0.74 -11.73
C LYS A 40 12.93 -0.52 -13.20
N GLY A 41 11.94 -0.15 -14.02
CA GLY A 41 12.14 0.22 -15.43
C GLY A 41 13.05 1.45 -15.60
N LYS A 42 13.12 2.31 -14.59
CA LYS A 42 14.03 3.46 -14.51
C LYS A 42 15.36 3.16 -13.80
N GLY A 43 15.61 1.90 -13.44
CA GLY A 43 16.80 1.51 -12.67
C GLY A 43 16.78 1.92 -11.19
N GLN A 44 15.66 2.46 -10.69
CA GLN A 44 15.50 2.88 -9.30
C GLN A 44 15.06 1.68 -8.46
N LYS A 45 15.93 1.25 -7.54
CA LYS A 45 15.67 0.11 -6.63
C LYS A 45 15.75 0.48 -5.15
N ARG A 46 16.14 1.71 -4.81
CA ARG A 46 16.20 2.21 -3.43
C ARG A 46 15.07 3.21 -3.25
N VAL A 47 14.17 2.95 -2.30
CA VAL A 47 12.95 3.75 -2.10
C VAL A 47 12.78 4.02 -0.61
N ALA A 48 12.44 5.26 -0.26
CA ALA A 48 11.89 5.59 1.05
C ALA A 48 10.37 5.62 0.94
N ILE A 49 9.65 5.13 1.95
CA ILE A 49 8.19 5.20 2.01
C ILE A 49 7.77 6.04 3.21
N ILE A 50 6.69 6.80 3.04
CA ILE A 50 6.01 7.52 4.11
C ILE A 50 4.52 7.23 4.00
N THR A 51 3.86 6.86 5.10
CA THR A 51 2.47 6.38 5.08
C THR A 51 1.64 6.92 6.24
N ALA A 52 0.33 7.08 6.02
CA ALA A 52 -0.58 7.49 7.08
C ALA A 52 -0.75 6.40 8.15
N GLN A 53 -0.85 6.79 9.41
CA GLN A 53 -1.06 5.91 10.56
C GLN A 53 -2.56 5.70 10.81
N ASN A 54 -3.26 5.23 9.78
CA ASN A 54 -4.67 4.86 9.83
C ASN A 54 -4.92 3.57 9.03
N GLY A 55 -6.15 3.07 9.02
CA GLY A 55 -6.48 1.80 8.35
C GLY A 55 -6.17 1.79 6.85
N TYR A 56 -6.26 2.95 6.18
CA TYR A 56 -5.92 3.09 4.77
C TYR A 56 -4.40 3.01 4.56
N GLY A 57 -3.63 3.81 5.31
CA GLY A 57 -2.18 3.84 5.19
C GLY A 57 -1.51 2.54 5.63
N ASP A 58 -2.04 1.85 6.66
CA ASP A 58 -1.53 0.55 7.09
C ASP A 58 -1.71 -0.56 6.02
N SER A 59 -2.86 -0.55 5.33
CA SER A 59 -3.14 -1.46 4.21
C SER A 59 -2.12 -1.25 3.07
N GLY A 60 -1.96 0.00 2.64
CA GLY A 60 -0.98 0.36 1.61
C GLY A 60 0.46 0.07 2.01
N ARG A 61 0.84 0.36 3.26
CA ARG A 61 2.19 0.05 3.81
C ARG A 61 2.49 -1.43 3.78
N THR A 62 1.52 -2.27 4.17
CA THR A 62 1.67 -3.73 4.12
C THR A 62 1.94 -4.19 2.68
N ALA A 63 1.19 -3.66 1.71
CA ALA A 63 1.42 -3.94 0.29
C ALA A 63 2.82 -3.47 -0.18
N LEU A 64 3.22 -2.24 0.18
CA LEU A 64 4.54 -1.67 -0.13
C LEU A 64 5.69 -2.56 0.37
N LEU A 65 5.64 -3.01 1.62
CA LEU A 65 6.66 -3.86 2.23
C LEU A 65 6.71 -5.25 1.58
N ASN A 66 5.55 -5.86 1.35
CA ASN A 66 5.47 -7.22 0.81
C ASN A 66 5.94 -7.28 -0.65
N GLU A 67 5.49 -6.35 -1.49
CA GLU A 67 5.88 -6.32 -2.89
C GLU A 67 7.32 -5.85 -3.09
N ALA A 68 7.87 -5.04 -2.17
CA ALA A 68 9.28 -4.65 -2.25
C ALA A 68 10.20 -5.87 -2.15
N LYS A 69 9.93 -6.76 -1.19
CA LYS A 69 10.63 -8.04 -1.04
C LYS A 69 10.54 -8.91 -2.30
N LYS A 70 9.35 -9.01 -2.90
CA LYS A 70 9.12 -9.83 -4.10
C LYS A 70 9.78 -9.25 -5.35
N MET A 71 9.82 -7.93 -5.48
CA MET A 71 10.25 -7.25 -6.70
C MET A 71 11.72 -6.82 -6.68
N GLY A 72 12.41 -7.01 -5.55
CA GLY A 72 13.81 -6.63 -5.35
C GLY A 72 13.99 -5.12 -5.18
N ILE A 73 13.01 -4.45 -4.56
CA ILE A 73 13.13 -3.06 -4.13
C ILE A 73 13.67 -3.04 -2.70
N ASN A 74 14.73 -2.25 -2.49
CA ASN A 74 15.30 -1.97 -1.18
C ASN A 74 14.61 -0.76 -0.57
N ILE A 75 13.83 -0.98 0.49
CA ILE A 75 13.24 0.11 1.26
C ILE A 75 14.30 0.63 2.24
N VAL A 76 14.70 1.89 2.10
CA VAL A 76 15.80 2.49 2.86
C VAL A 76 15.31 3.34 4.05
N ALA A 77 14.03 3.72 4.05
CA ALA A 77 13.36 4.39 5.16
C ALA A 77 11.85 4.07 5.10
N ASP A 78 11.21 4.01 6.26
CA ASP A 78 9.80 3.65 6.43
C ASP A 78 9.18 4.52 7.51
N GLU A 79 8.64 5.64 7.08
CA GLU A 79 8.12 6.69 7.93
C GLU A 79 6.60 6.64 8.02
N LYS A 80 6.08 7.16 9.13
CA LYS A 80 4.64 7.26 9.37
C LYS A 80 4.27 8.64 9.88
N PHE A 81 3.07 9.08 9.51
CA PHE A 81 2.46 10.30 10.02
C PHE A 81 1.02 10.07 10.45
N ARG A 82 0.52 10.87 11.38
CA ARG A 82 -0.87 10.82 11.84
C ARG A 82 -1.72 11.80 11.04
N ASP A 83 -3.00 11.52 10.91
CA ASP A 83 -3.94 12.35 10.15
C ASP A 83 -4.07 13.79 10.70
N ASN A 84 -3.72 14.00 11.97
CA ASN A 84 -3.76 15.29 12.64
C ASN A 84 -2.41 16.01 12.66
N ASP A 85 -1.33 15.36 12.19
CA ASP A 85 -0.03 15.99 12.14
C ASP A 85 -0.07 17.09 11.06
N ARG A 86 0.38 18.30 11.40
CA ARG A 86 0.40 19.46 10.50
C ARG A 86 1.76 19.69 9.85
N ASP A 87 2.78 18.98 10.33
CA ASP A 87 4.16 19.10 9.89
C ASP A 87 4.78 17.69 9.83
N MET A 88 5.39 17.34 8.68
CA MET A 88 6.07 16.07 8.43
C MET A 88 7.58 16.23 8.29
N THR A 89 8.13 17.40 8.65
CA THR A 89 9.54 17.72 8.39
C THR A 89 10.48 16.71 9.02
N SER A 90 10.15 16.20 10.22
CA SER A 90 10.94 15.17 10.90
C SER A 90 11.05 13.84 10.15
N GLN A 91 10.08 13.53 9.28
CA GLN A 91 10.04 12.29 8.51
C GLN A 91 10.74 12.42 7.15
N LEU A 92 11.18 13.64 6.78
CA LEU A 92 11.78 13.93 5.48
C LEU A 92 13.31 14.13 5.53
N THR A 93 13.92 13.92 6.69
CA THR A 93 15.37 14.01 6.93
C THR A 93 16.04 12.66 6.74
#